data_AF-A0A945FK05-F1
#
_entry.id   AF-A0A945FK05-F1
#
_cell.length_a   1.000
_cell.length_b   1.000
_cell.length_c   1.000
_cell.angle_alpha   90.00
_cell.angle_beta   90.00
_cell.angle_gamma   90.00
#
_symmetry.space_group_name_H-M   'P 1'
#
loop_
_entity.id
_entity.type
_entity.pdbx_description
1 polymer ?
#
loop_
_entity_poly.entity_id
_entity_poly.type
_entity_poly.pdbx_seq_one_letter_code
_entity_poly.pdbx_strand_id
1 'polypeptide(L)'
;MNKWILPLAAFVLLVITVAIVYWVLKSPPGKLVIRTVPIGVQVSLDGRVAGTTTDTGLVVVIEKTGHRFLELSRHGYETDTSTVWAATDQMLVLDVVMHPPEMVWVRGGEFVMGWDGGAYNEKPEHKVNLAPYYIDRTEVRVSAFRVFKADYRPAFLGDDLPATNISWQEAQAYCQSVGKRLPTEAEWERACRGGQGYAYEYGMPYDDQMARTGMGLDLGPVEVHTLGDRGVVGLTGNVWEWCADWYDRDIYRKRLKGSFESPEKGDQHVLRGGAWYSNAQAARCTHRPGNVKKMRDPSFGFRCARDSE
;
A
#
# COMPACT_ATOMS: atom_id res chain seq x y z
N MET A 1 -24.90 -29.99 -73.40
CA MET A 1 -24.98 -29.22 -72.14
C MET A 1 -24.31 -30.01 -71.01
N ASN A 2 -23.28 -29.41 -70.39
CA ASN A 2 -22.79 -29.61 -69.00
C ASN A 2 -22.27 -30.97 -68.51
N LYS A 3 -21.20 -31.53 -69.11
CA LYS A 3 -20.41 -32.62 -68.49
C LYS A 3 -19.23 -32.17 -67.61
N TRP A 4 -18.92 -30.87 -67.56
CA TRP A 4 -17.79 -30.31 -66.78
C TRP A 4 -18.20 -29.66 -65.45
N ILE A 5 -19.50 -29.58 -65.13
CA ILE A 5 -19.99 -28.88 -63.92
C ILE A 5 -19.85 -29.72 -62.65
N LEU A 6 -19.98 -31.04 -62.74
CA LEU A 6 -19.88 -31.96 -61.61
C LEU A 6 -18.51 -31.98 -60.89
N PRO A 7 -17.35 -32.07 -61.59
CA PRO A 7 -16.05 -32.05 -60.91
C PRO A 7 -15.71 -30.68 -60.31
N LEU A 8 -16.18 -29.59 -60.90
CA LEU A 8 -15.98 -28.24 -60.36
C LEU A 8 -16.81 -28.03 -59.08
N ALA A 9 -18.06 -28.48 -59.06
CA ALA A 9 -18.92 -28.40 -57.88
C ALA A 9 -18.38 -29.22 -56.71
N ALA A 10 -17.86 -30.43 -56.96
CA ALA A 10 -17.25 -31.28 -55.93
C ALA A 10 -15.95 -30.68 -55.35
N PHE A 11 -15.12 -30.06 -56.20
CA PHE A 11 -13.92 -29.35 -55.76
C PHE A 11 -14.24 -28.12 -54.91
N VAL A 12 -15.23 -27.32 -55.33
CA VAL A 12 -15.70 -26.17 -54.56
C VAL A 12 -16.28 -26.60 -53.22
N LEU A 13 -17.06 -27.69 -53.18
CA LEU A 13 -17.60 -28.23 -51.93
C LEU A 13 -16.47 -28.69 -50.98
N LEU A 14 -15.47 -29.41 -51.48
CA LEU A 14 -14.31 -29.85 -50.68
C LEU A 14 -13.53 -28.67 -50.11
N VAL A 15 -13.27 -27.63 -50.92
CA VAL A 15 -12.59 -26.41 -50.47
C VAL A 15 -13.40 -25.69 -49.39
N ILE A 16 -14.72 -25.59 -49.54
CA ILE A 16 -15.63 -25.01 -48.53
C ILE A 16 -15.60 -25.84 -47.25
N THR A 17 -15.66 -27.19 -47.33
CA THR A 17 -15.64 -28.05 -46.14
C THR A 17 -14.30 -27.96 -45.42
N VAL A 18 -13.18 -27.95 -46.14
CA VAL A 18 -11.84 -27.76 -45.56
C VAL A 18 -11.72 -26.37 -44.93
N ALA A 19 -12.26 -25.32 -45.57
CA ALA A 19 -12.27 -23.98 -45.01
C ALA A 19 -13.15 -23.87 -43.75
N ILE A 20 -14.32 -24.52 -43.73
CA ILE A 20 -15.20 -24.57 -42.56
C ILE A 20 -14.56 -25.38 -41.43
N VAL A 21 -13.97 -26.54 -41.73
CA VAL A 21 -13.24 -27.34 -40.72
C VAL A 21 -12.04 -26.56 -40.21
N TYR A 22 -11.29 -25.90 -41.07
CA TYR A 22 -10.18 -25.02 -40.66
C TYR A 22 -10.66 -23.85 -39.79
N TRP A 23 -11.80 -23.24 -40.12
CA TRP A 23 -12.40 -22.14 -39.36
C TRP A 23 -12.98 -22.59 -38.02
N VAL A 24 -13.65 -23.75 -37.97
CA VAL A 24 -14.20 -24.37 -36.77
C VAL A 24 -13.10 -24.90 -35.84
N LEU A 25 -11.97 -25.37 -36.39
CA LEU A 25 -10.81 -25.81 -35.61
C LEU A 25 -9.91 -24.67 -35.14
N LYS A 26 -10.08 -23.44 -35.66
CA LYS A 26 -9.32 -22.29 -35.19
C LYS A 26 -9.97 -21.78 -33.90
N SER A 27 -9.49 -22.28 -32.76
CA SER A 27 -9.91 -21.75 -31.45
C SER A 27 -9.79 -20.22 -31.44
N PRO A 28 -10.83 -19.50 -30.97
CA PRO A 28 -10.77 -18.04 -30.88
C PRO A 28 -9.61 -17.66 -29.96
N PRO A 29 -8.76 -16.68 -30.32
CA PRO A 29 -7.52 -16.43 -29.59
C PRO A 29 -7.79 -16.07 -28.13
N GLY A 30 -6.87 -16.50 -27.26
CA GLY A 30 -6.94 -16.24 -25.84
C GLY A 30 -6.74 -14.77 -25.54
N LYS A 31 -7.11 -14.35 -24.33
CA LYS A 31 -6.95 -12.96 -23.88
C LYS A 31 -6.28 -12.92 -22.52
N LEU A 32 -5.29 -12.07 -22.40
CA LEU A 32 -4.69 -11.67 -21.14
C LEU A 32 -5.12 -10.23 -20.85
N VAL A 33 -5.98 -10.05 -19.85
CA VAL A 33 -6.46 -8.74 -19.40
C VAL A 33 -5.63 -8.33 -18.20
N ILE A 34 -4.86 -7.26 -18.32
CA ILE A 34 -3.96 -6.78 -17.27
C ILE A 34 -4.49 -5.45 -16.78
N ARG A 35 -4.90 -5.41 -15.51
CA ARG A 35 -5.36 -4.22 -14.82
C ARG A 35 -4.31 -3.87 -13.78
N THR A 36 -3.97 -2.60 -13.70
CA THR A 36 -2.94 -2.15 -12.77
C THR A 36 -3.42 -1.02 -11.89
N VAL A 37 -2.91 -0.98 -10.68
CA VAL A 37 -2.91 0.20 -9.82
C VAL A 37 -1.45 0.61 -9.62
N PRO A 38 -1.02 1.77 -10.14
CA PRO A 38 -1.83 2.75 -10.85
C PRO A 38 -2.08 2.34 -12.32
N ILE A 39 -2.87 3.11 -13.07
CA ILE A 39 -3.00 2.96 -14.53
C ILE A 39 -1.71 3.42 -15.25
N GLY A 40 -1.65 3.45 -16.59
CA GLY A 40 -0.49 4.02 -17.28
C GLY A 40 0.79 3.18 -17.18
N VAL A 41 0.66 1.89 -16.85
CA VAL A 41 1.79 0.96 -16.70
C VAL A 41 2.13 0.36 -18.04
N GLN A 42 3.41 0.45 -18.44
CA GLN A 42 3.90 -0.22 -19.64
C GLN A 42 3.98 -1.72 -19.39
N VAL A 43 3.35 -2.49 -20.27
CA VAL A 43 3.31 -3.94 -20.25
C VAL A 43 4.22 -4.48 -21.35
N SER A 44 5.16 -5.34 -20.97
CA SER A 44 5.96 -6.14 -21.90
C SER A 44 5.62 -7.62 -21.73
N LEU A 45 5.40 -8.33 -22.84
CA LEU A 45 5.20 -9.77 -22.88
C LEU A 45 6.33 -10.41 -23.71
N ASP A 46 7.04 -11.37 -23.13
CA ASP A 46 8.18 -12.05 -23.74
C ASP A 46 9.23 -11.08 -24.32
N GLY A 47 9.51 -9.99 -23.58
CA GLY A 47 10.48 -8.96 -23.96
C GLY A 47 10.02 -7.95 -25.02
N ARG A 48 8.73 -7.97 -25.40
CA ARG A 48 8.15 -7.00 -26.34
C ARG A 48 7.07 -6.17 -25.67
N VAL A 49 7.12 -4.85 -25.88
CA VAL A 49 6.07 -3.93 -25.40
C VAL A 49 4.74 -4.28 -26.05
N ALA A 50 3.76 -4.66 -25.24
CA ALA A 50 2.40 -4.98 -25.64
C ALA A 50 1.48 -3.73 -25.61
N GLY A 51 1.78 -2.77 -24.74
CA GLY A 51 1.01 -1.53 -24.61
C GLY A 51 1.10 -0.93 -23.22
N THR A 52 0.15 -0.07 -22.90
CA THR A 52 0.04 0.62 -21.60
C THR A 52 -1.36 0.40 -21.02
N THR A 53 -1.46 0.18 -19.72
CA THR A 53 -2.76 -0.03 -19.06
C THR A 53 -3.59 1.26 -18.99
N THR A 54 -4.91 1.09 -19.11
CA THR A 54 -5.91 2.16 -18.96
C THR A 54 -6.78 1.89 -17.73
N ASP A 55 -7.81 2.72 -17.51
CA ASP A 55 -8.85 2.52 -16.48
C ASP A 55 -9.58 1.16 -16.61
N THR A 56 -9.66 0.59 -17.81
CA THR A 56 -10.22 -0.74 -18.07
C THR A 56 -9.15 -1.84 -18.18
N GLY A 57 -7.88 -1.49 -18.02
CA GLY A 57 -6.72 -2.35 -18.19
C GLY A 57 -6.14 -2.32 -19.61
N LEU A 58 -5.31 -3.32 -19.92
CA LEU A 58 -4.78 -3.64 -21.25
C LEU A 58 -5.19 -5.06 -21.62
N VAL A 59 -5.69 -5.27 -22.84
CA VAL A 59 -5.99 -6.60 -23.36
C VAL A 59 -4.91 -7.02 -24.35
N VAL A 60 -4.18 -8.08 -24.03
CA VAL A 60 -3.18 -8.70 -24.90
C VAL A 60 -3.74 -9.99 -25.49
N VAL A 61 -3.65 -10.13 -26.81
CA VAL A 61 -4.13 -11.34 -27.52
C VAL A 61 -3.08 -12.44 -27.40
N ILE A 62 -3.54 -13.66 -27.06
CA ILE A 62 -2.69 -14.84 -26.89
C ILE A 62 -2.88 -15.78 -28.07
N GLU A 63 -1.88 -15.83 -28.94
CA GLU A 63 -1.91 -16.65 -30.17
C GLU A 63 -1.38 -18.08 -29.98
N LYS A 64 -0.64 -18.34 -28.89
CA LYS A 64 -0.06 -19.67 -28.62
C LYS A 64 -0.17 -20.01 -27.14
N THR A 65 -0.58 -21.21 -26.79
CA THR A 65 -0.65 -21.61 -25.37
C THR A 65 0.76 -21.78 -24.79
N GLY A 66 0.98 -21.33 -23.56
CA GLY A 66 2.20 -21.60 -22.80
C GLY A 66 2.49 -20.58 -21.71
N HIS A 67 3.61 -20.77 -21.03
CA HIS A 67 4.15 -19.76 -20.13
C HIS A 67 4.54 -18.49 -20.90
N ARG A 68 4.34 -17.34 -20.26
CA ARG A 68 4.66 -16.01 -20.78
C ARG A 68 5.37 -15.21 -19.71
N PHE A 69 6.46 -14.57 -20.09
CA PHE A 69 7.16 -13.67 -19.20
C PHE A 69 6.52 -12.29 -19.30
N LEU A 70 5.96 -11.83 -18.18
CA LEU A 70 5.31 -10.54 -18.04
C LEU A 70 6.24 -9.60 -17.28
N GLU A 71 6.47 -8.42 -17.83
CA GLU A 71 7.18 -7.33 -17.17
C GLU A 71 6.31 -6.08 -17.20
N LEU A 72 6.15 -5.45 -16.04
CA LEU A 72 5.36 -4.25 -15.82
C LEU A 72 6.28 -3.15 -15.32
N SER A 73 6.30 -2.02 -16.03
CA SER A 73 7.18 -0.90 -15.71
C SER A 73 6.45 0.44 -15.77
N ARG A 74 6.73 1.29 -14.79
CA ARG A 74 6.28 2.68 -14.75
C ARG A 74 7.30 3.51 -13.97
N HIS A 75 7.64 4.68 -14.47
CA HIS A 75 8.57 5.58 -13.78
C HIS A 75 8.07 5.92 -12.37
N GLY A 76 8.95 5.81 -11.37
CA GLY A 76 8.62 6.03 -9.95
C GLY A 76 8.00 4.84 -9.23
N TYR A 77 7.95 3.67 -9.87
CA TYR A 77 7.49 2.39 -9.31
C TYR A 77 8.55 1.31 -9.52
N GLU A 78 8.57 0.33 -8.62
CA GLU A 78 9.37 -0.88 -8.76
C GLU A 78 8.84 -1.72 -9.94
N THR A 79 9.74 -2.21 -10.79
CA THR A 79 9.38 -3.10 -11.90
C THR A 79 8.85 -4.41 -11.33
N ASP A 80 7.66 -4.82 -11.79
CA ASP A 80 7.09 -6.12 -11.44
C ASP A 80 7.32 -7.10 -12.59
N THR A 81 7.81 -8.30 -12.26
CA THR A 81 8.04 -9.36 -13.25
C THR A 81 7.43 -10.65 -12.77
N SER A 82 6.71 -11.35 -13.64
CA SER A 82 6.08 -12.63 -13.33
C SER A 82 6.03 -13.54 -14.55
N THR A 83 5.85 -14.84 -14.30
CA THR A 83 5.57 -15.80 -15.38
C THR A 83 4.13 -16.28 -15.25
N VAL A 84 3.36 -16.12 -16.32
CA VAL A 84 1.94 -16.45 -16.34
C VAL A 84 1.65 -17.54 -17.36
N TRP A 85 0.77 -18.47 -17.03
CA TRP A 85 0.26 -19.44 -18.00
C TRP A 85 -0.88 -18.81 -18.80
N ALA A 86 -0.72 -18.69 -20.11
CA ALA A 86 -1.71 -18.12 -21.00
C ALA A 86 -2.13 -19.15 -22.05
N ALA A 87 -3.42 -19.41 -22.20
CA ALA A 87 -3.96 -20.36 -23.15
C ALA A 87 -4.75 -19.66 -24.27
N THR A 88 -4.73 -20.25 -25.47
CA THR A 88 -5.38 -19.69 -26.67
C THR A 88 -6.90 -19.76 -26.66
N ASP A 89 -7.52 -20.35 -25.66
CA ASP A 89 -8.97 -20.55 -25.55
C ASP A 89 -9.54 -20.01 -24.23
N GLN A 90 -8.73 -19.24 -23.49
CA GLN A 90 -9.09 -18.72 -22.18
C GLN A 90 -8.92 -17.20 -22.10
N MET A 91 -9.67 -16.60 -21.18
CA MET A 91 -9.43 -15.24 -20.71
C MET A 91 -8.84 -15.30 -19.31
N LEU A 92 -7.59 -14.83 -19.16
CA LEU A 92 -6.94 -14.63 -17.88
C LEU A 92 -7.02 -13.14 -17.52
N VAL A 93 -7.42 -12.83 -16.29
CA VAL A 93 -7.41 -11.47 -15.75
C VAL A 93 -6.36 -11.39 -14.65
N LEU A 94 -5.47 -10.42 -14.75
CA LEU A 94 -4.45 -10.11 -13.75
C LEU A 94 -4.71 -8.71 -13.21
N ASP A 95 -4.96 -8.61 -11.91
CA ASP A 95 -5.00 -7.34 -11.18
C ASP A 95 -3.65 -7.20 -10.45
N VAL A 96 -2.83 -6.24 -10.86
CA VAL A 96 -1.48 -6.03 -10.32
C VAL A 96 -1.36 -4.65 -9.68
N VAL A 97 -0.87 -4.62 -8.46
CA VAL A 97 -0.57 -3.37 -7.77
C VAL A 97 0.93 -3.12 -7.88
N MET A 98 1.31 -2.02 -8.52
CA MET A 98 2.70 -1.59 -8.52
C MET A 98 2.99 -0.77 -7.26
N HIS A 99 4.20 -0.93 -6.75
CA HIS A 99 4.65 -0.30 -5.52
C HIS A 99 5.70 0.78 -5.83
N PRO A 100 5.52 2.02 -5.35
CA PRO A 100 6.61 2.97 -5.26
C PRO A 100 7.71 2.40 -4.37
N PRO A 101 8.98 2.78 -4.61
CA PRO A 101 10.08 2.35 -3.76
C PRO A 101 9.77 2.55 -2.28
N GLU A 102 9.95 1.49 -1.50
CA GLU A 102 9.77 1.47 -0.03
C GLU A 102 8.34 1.77 0.48
N MET A 103 7.31 1.69 -0.39
CA MET A 103 5.92 1.92 0.00
C MET A 103 5.03 0.68 -0.18
N VAL A 104 4.09 0.51 0.73
CA VAL A 104 3.09 -0.55 0.71
C VAL A 104 1.75 0.03 0.32
N TRP A 105 1.06 -0.63 -0.62
CA TRP A 105 -0.29 -0.27 -0.99
C TRP A 105 -1.30 -0.82 0.00
N VAL A 106 -2.21 0.05 0.44
CA VAL A 106 -3.33 -0.29 1.30
C VAL A 106 -4.61 -0.08 0.50
N ARG A 107 -5.41 -1.15 0.38
CA ARG A 107 -6.62 -1.20 -0.47
C ARG A 107 -7.70 -0.16 -0.15
N GLY A 108 -7.65 0.50 1.01
CA GLY A 108 -8.73 1.35 1.49
C GLY A 108 -9.99 0.55 1.84
N GLY A 109 -11.15 1.15 1.58
CA GLY A 109 -12.49 0.63 1.91
C GLY A 109 -12.95 0.96 3.33
N GLU A 110 -14.12 0.45 3.68
CA GLU A 110 -14.69 0.60 5.02
C GLU A 110 -13.93 -0.25 6.05
N PHE A 111 -13.64 0.33 7.21
CA PHE A 111 -13.16 -0.39 8.39
C PHE A 111 -13.71 0.22 9.69
N VAL A 112 -13.63 -0.54 10.77
CA VAL A 112 -13.98 -0.05 12.12
C VAL A 112 -12.73 0.53 12.76
N MET A 113 -12.79 1.84 13.05
CA MET A 113 -11.75 2.62 13.71
C MET A 113 -12.08 2.81 15.19
N GLY A 114 -11.07 2.74 16.05
CA GLY A 114 -11.20 2.78 17.50
C GLY A 114 -11.46 1.41 18.13
N TRP A 115 -11.67 1.40 19.45
CA TRP A 115 -11.98 0.19 20.20
C TRP A 115 -12.79 0.49 21.45
N ASP A 116 -13.96 -0.13 21.61
CA ASP A 116 -14.87 0.11 22.73
C ASP A 116 -14.30 -0.41 24.07
N GLY A 117 -13.31 -1.30 24.03
CA GLY A 117 -12.53 -1.72 25.19
C GLY A 117 -11.39 -0.77 25.58
N GLY A 118 -11.08 0.24 24.76
CA GLY A 118 -9.90 1.10 24.90
C GLY A 118 -10.00 2.23 25.91
N ALA A 119 -9.13 3.24 25.76
CA ALA A 119 -9.20 4.47 26.54
C ALA A 119 -10.35 5.39 26.09
N TYR A 120 -10.67 6.43 26.86
CA TYR A 120 -11.79 7.34 26.58
C TYR A 120 -11.78 7.95 25.17
N ASN A 121 -10.59 8.31 24.68
CA ASN A 121 -10.35 8.96 23.40
C ASN A 121 -10.27 7.99 22.23
N GLU A 122 -10.24 6.68 22.49
CA GLU A 122 -10.25 5.60 21.50
C GLU A 122 -11.67 5.09 21.21
N LYS A 123 -12.66 5.65 21.93
CA LYS A 123 -14.08 5.30 21.86
C LYS A 123 -14.91 6.44 21.28
N PRO A 124 -16.04 6.12 20.64
CA PRO A 124 -16.52 4.77 20.33
C PRO A 124 -15.87 4.21 19.06
N GLU A 125 -16.02 2.89 18.88
CA GLU A 125 -15.86 2.28 17.56
C GLU A 125 -16.79 2.94 16.54
N HIS A 126 -16.28 3.22 15.35
CA HIS A 126 -17.03 3.86 14.28
C HIS A 126 -16.49 3.47 12.91
N LYS A 127 -17.35 3.52 11.90
CA LYS A 127 -16.98 3.20 10.53
C LYS A 127 -16.24 4.37 9.88
N VAL A 128 -15.15 4.07 9.20
CA VAL A 128 -14.41 4.99 8.35
C VAL A 128 -14.21 4.35 6.99
N ASN A 129 -14.46 5.10 5.91
CA ASN A 129 -14.21 4.66 4.54
C ASN A 129 -13.00 5.42 4.00
N LEU A 130 -11.97 4.69 3.58
CA LEU A 130 -10.74 5.26 3.01
C LEU A 130 -10.66 4.99 1.51
N ALA A 131 -10.17 5.95 0.75
CA ALA A 131 -9.62 5.66 -0.57
C ALA A 131 -8.40 4.73 -0.42
N PRO A 132 -8.03 3.96 -1.47
CA PRO A 132 -6.73 3.28 -1.47
C PRO A 132 -5.59 4.30 -1.42
N TYR A 133 -4.48 3.92 -0.79
CA TYR A 133 -3.31 4.78 -0.62
C TYR A 133 -2.05 3.94 -0.48
N TYR A 134 -0.90 4.58 -0.62
CA TYR A 134 0.39 4.03 -0.29
C TYR A 134 0.87 4.59 1.05
N ILE A 135 1.54 3.78 1.85
CA ILE A 135 2.21 4.21 3.09
C ILE A 135 3.62 3.66 3.13
N ASP A 136 4.56 4.44 3.66
CA ASP A 136 5.94 4.00 3.83
C ASP A 136 5.99 2.73 4.67
N ARG A 137 6.79 1.77 4.20
CA ARG A 137 6.93 0.46 4.81
C ARG A 137 7.49 0.54 6.23
N THR A 138 8.46 1.42 6.44
CA THR A 138 9.13 1.67 7.72
C THR A 138 8.99 3.12 8.12
N GLU A 139 9.41 3.48 9.33
CA GLU A 139 9.65 4.88 9.67
C GLU A 139 10.74 5.49 8.78
N VAL A 140 10.71 6.82 8.63
CA VAL A 140 11.74 7.55 7.88
C VAL A 140 13.08 7.40 8.58
N ARG A 141 14.10 6.95 7.84
CA ARG A 141 15.45 6.75 8.37
C ARG A 141 16.19 8.06 8.61
N VAL A 142 17.14 8.05 9.55
CA VAL A 142 18.08 9.16 9.79
C VAL A 142 18.81 9.56 8.51
N SER A 143 19.29 8.59 7.72
CA SER A 143 19.97 8.83 6.45
C SER A 143 19.14 9.66 5.48
N ALA A 144 17.87 9.29 5.28
CA ALA A 144 16.96 10.00 4.39
C ALA A 144 16.63 11.41 4.90
N PHE A 145 16.37 11.55 6.20
CA PHE A 145 16.04 12.86 6.78
C PHE A 145 17.22 13.85 6.76
N ARG A 146 18.47 13.36 6.89
CA ARG A 146 19.68 14.20 6.79
C ARG A 146 19.86 14.81 5.40
N VAL A 147 19.43 14.12 4.34
CA VAL A 147 19.45 14.67 2.98
C VAL A 147 18.53 15.88 2.86
N PHE A 148 17.36 15.82 3.49
CA PHE A 148 16.41 16.94 3.56
C PHE A 148 16.89 18.08 4.46
N LYS A 149 17.45 17.75 5.63
CA LYS A 149 17.88 18.72 6.65
C LYS A 149 19.30 18.42 7.14
N ALA A 150 20.29 19.03 6.50
CA ALA A 150 21.72 18.77 6.77
C ALA A 150 22.18 19.13 8.20
N ASP A 151 21.52 20.09 8.85
CA ASP A 151 21.79 20.49 10.25
C ASP A 151 21.03 19.62 11.28
N TYR A 152 20.29 18.61 10.84
CA TYR A 152 19.61 17.66 11.73
C TYR A 152 20.59 16.95 12.68
N ARG A 153 20.17 16.82 13.94
CA ARG A 153 20.89 16.10 15.00
C ARG A 153 19.95 15.05 15.57
N PRO A 154 20.08 13.77 15.18
CA PRO A 154 19.23 12.72 15.70
C PRO A 154 19.50 12.49 17.18
N ALA A 155 18.50 12.04 17.93
CA ALA A 155 18.70 11.65 19.32
C ALA A 155 19.58 10.39 19.46
N PHE A 156 19.53 9.51 18.45
CA PHE A 156 20.30 8.27 18.38
C PHE A 156 21.13 8.22 17.09
N LEU A 157 22.38 7.74 17.18
CA LEU A 157 23.30 7.69 16.05
C LEU A 157 23.16 6.36 15.31
N GLY A 158 22.86 6.44 14.01
CA GLY A 158 22.78 5.30 13.10
C GLY A 158 21.97 5.70 11.87
N ASP A 159 22.45 5.37 10.67
CA ASP A 159 21.82 5.82 9.42
C ASP A 159 20.52 5.06 9.11
N ASP A 160 20.39 3.83 9.63
CA ASP A 160 19.22 2.96 9.48
C ASP A 160 18.26 3.00 10.68
N LEU A 161 18.56 3.81 11.70
CA LEU A 161 17.63 4.11 12.78
C LEU A 161 16.51 5.04 12.29
N PRO A 162 15.32 5.01 12.93
CA PRO A 162 14.29 5.98 12.66
C PRO A 162 14.78 7.40 13.00
N ALA A 163 14.42 8.36 12.15
CA ALA A 163 14.67 9.75 12.42
C ALA A 163 13.72 10.24 13.53
N THR A 164 14.27 10.66 14.67
CA THR A 164 13.52 11.12 15.84
C THR A 164 13.97 12.49 16.32
N ASN A 165 13.34 13.03 17.39
CA ASN A 165 13.56 14.40 17.84
C ASN A 165 13.12 15.45 16.80
N ILE A 166 12.06 15.11 16.07
CA ILE A 166 11.50 15.84 14.94
C ILE A 166 10.12 16.38 15.33
N SER A 167 9.89 17.65 15.03
CA SER A 167 8.59 18.27 15.21
C SER A 167 7.62 17.85 14.10
N TRP A 168 6.31 17.90 14.38
CA TRP A 168 5.29 17.63 13.36
C TRP A 168 5.50 18.48 12.09
N GLN A 169 5.88 19.76 12.26
CA GLN A 169 6.10 20.67 11.13
C GLN A 169 7.24 20.22 10.21
N GLU A 170 8.31 19.68 10.79
CA GLU A 170 9.45 19.15 10.02
C GLU A 170 9.11 17.82 9.36
N ALA A 171 8.38 16.94 10.04
CA ALA A 171 7.90 15.68 9.48
C ALA A 171 7.00 15.93 8.25
N GLN A 172 6.05 16.86 8.39
CA GLN A 172 5.17 17.30 7.31
C GLN A 172 5.98 17.89 6.13
N ALA A 173 6.94 18.78 6.42
CA ALA A 173 7.78 19.40 5.39
C ALA A 173 8.67 18.38 4.66
N TYR A 174 9.22 17.40 5.37
CA TYR A 174 9.98 16.31 4.76
C TYR A 174 9.09 15.54 3.78
N CYS A 175 7.93 15.04 4.23
CA CYS A 175 7.06 14.24 3.36
C CYS A 175 6.67 15.02 2.09
N GLN A 176 6.35 16.31 2.22
CA GLN A 176 6.06 17.17 1.08
C GLN A 176 7.25 17.31 0.13
N SER A 177 8.47 17.45 0.65
CA SER A 177 9.68 17.59 -0.18
C SER A 177 9.99 16.39 -1.06
N VAL A 178 9.51 15.19 -0.67
CA VAL A 178 9.68 13.94 -1.42
C VAL A 178 8.41 13.52 -2.17
N GLY A 179 7.47 14.45 -2.37
CA GLY A 179 6.22 14.20 -3.12
C GLY A 179 5.24 13.28 -2.39
N LYS A 180 5.30 13.23 -1.06
CA LYS A 180 4.43 12.47 -0.16
C LYS A 180 3.69 13.42 0.79
N ARG A 181 2.97 12.87 1.78
CA ARG A 181 2.34 13.58 2.90
C ARG A 181 2.48 12.75 4.18
N LEU A 182 2.14 13.31 5.35
CA LEU A 182 1.90 12.47 6.53
C LEU A 182 0.63 11.62 6.30
N PRO A 183 0.55 10.39 6.84
CA PRO A 183 -0.69 9.63 6.86
C PRO A 183 -1.72 10.37 7.72
N THR A 184 -3.00 10.24 7.36
CA THR A 184 -4.07 10.54 8.32
C THR A 184 -4.06 9.52 9.45
N GLU A 185 -4.63 9.87 10.59
CA GLU A 185 -4.79 8.98 11.73
C GLU A 185 -5.54 7.69 11.35
N ALA A 186 -6.54 7.82 10.47
CA ALA A 186 -7.33 6.69 9.99
C ALA A 186 -6.52 5.78 9.07
N GLU A 187 -5.72 6.34 8.17
CA GLU A 187 -4.80 5.57 7.32
C GLU A 187 -3.73 4.86 8.14
N TRP A 188 -3.18 5.52 9.16
CA TRP A 188 -2.24 4.88 10.06
C TRP A 188 -2.88 3.70 10.79
N GLU A 189 -4.09 3.88 11.35
CA GLU A 189 -4.80 2.81 12.03
C GLU A 189 -5.13 1.65 11.10
N ARG A 190 -5.62 1.94 9.89
CA ARG A 190 -5.94 0.92 8.89
C ARG A 190 -4.72 0.10 8.50
N ALA A 191 -3.56 0.74 8.34
CA ALA A 191 -2.30 0.06 8.07
C ALA A 191 -1.91 -0.87 9.23
N CYS A 192 -2.00 -0.39 10.47
CA CYS A 192 -1.64 -1.17 11.66
C CYS A 192 -2.57 -2.36 11.89
N ARG A 193 -3.88 -2.17 11.76
CA ARG A 193 -4.87 -3.22 12.03
C ARG A 193 -4.93 -4.30 10.94
N GLY A 194 -4.41 -4.00 9.74
CA GLY A 194 -4.54 -4.86 8.56
C GLY A 194 -6.00 -5.11 8.15
N GLY A 195 -6.21 -6.11 7.29
CA GLY A 195 -7.54 -6.50 6.82
C GLY A 195 -8.41 -7.17 7.89
N GLN A 196 -7.77 -7.73 8.93
CA GLN A 196 -8.38 -8.53 9.98
C GLN A 196 -8.80 -7.71 11.20
N GLY A 197 -8.43 -6.43 11.30
CA GLY A 197 -8.84 -5.58 12.41
C GLY A 197 -8.08 -5.86 13.71
N TYR A 198 -6.79 -6.21 13.63
CA TYR A 198 -5.97 -6.58 14.77
C TYR A 198 -5.75 -5.43 15.78
N ALA A 199 -5.45 -5.75 17.04
CA ALA A 199 -5.08 -4.71 18.03
C ALA A 199 -3.60 -4.32 17.97
N TYR A 200 -2.76 -5.19 17.47
CA TYR A 200 -1.34 -4.94 17.19
C TYR A 200 -1.07 -5.28 15.73
N GLU A 201 0.02 -4.76 15.18
CA GLU A 201 0.44 -4.95 13.79
C GLU A 201 0.40 -6.43 13.34
N TYR A 202 0.75 -7.33 14.26
CA TYR A 202 0.85 -8.77 14.04
C TYR A 202 -0.35 -9.58 14.56
N GLY A 203 -1.35 -8.95 15.20
CA GLY A 203 -2.51 -9.68 15.73
C GLY A 203 -2.83 -9.44 17.20
N MET A 204 -3.28 -10.51 17.83
CA MET A 204 -3.55 -10.64 19.26
C MET A 204 -3.19 -12.08 19.70
N PRO A 205 -2.76 -12.30 20.96
CA PRO A 205 -2.53 -11.33 22.02
C PRO A 205 -1.25 -10.48 21.80
N TYR A 206 -0.92 -9.61 22.75
CA TYR A 206 0.37 -8.90 22.74
C TYR A 206 1.53 -9.89 22.88
N ASP A 207 2.57 -9.67 22.09
CA ASP A 207 3.83 -10.43 22.04
C ASP A 207 5.01 -9.45 22.07
N ASP A 208 5.86 -9.55 23.10
CA ASP A 208 7.03 -8.70 23.28
C ASP A 208 8.21 -9.06 22.37
N GLN A 209 8.15 -10.19 21.67
CA GLN A 209 9.13 -10.55 20.64
C GLN A 209 8.82 -9.91 19.29
N MET A 210 7.53 -9.65 19.03
CA MET A 210 7.07 -8.98 17.82
C MET A 210 6.93 -7.47 17.99
N ALA A 211 6.61 -7.00 19.20
CA ALA A 211 6.56 -5.57 19.51
C ALA A 211 7.94 -5.02 19.86
N ARG A 212 8.25 -3.81 19.41
CA ARG A 212 9.45 -3.07 19.87
C ARG A 212 9.09 -2.15 21.01
N THR A 213 8.75 -2.73 22.15
CA THR A 213 8.31 -2.03 23.37
C THR A 213 8.94 -2.61 24.62
N GLY A 214 8.79 -1.95 25.78
CA GLY A 214 9.28 -2.45 27.07
C GLY A 214 10.81 -2.51 27.24
N MET A 215 11.59 -1.87 26.36
CA MET A 215 13.06 -1.97 26.33
C MET A 215 13.79 -1.03 27.31
N GLY A 216 13.05 -0.22 28.09
CA GLY A 216 13.63 0.78 28.99
C GLY A 216 14.05 2.08 28.27
N LEU A 217 14.10 3.19 29.00
CA LEU A 217 14.31 4.52 28.40
C LEU A 217 15.69 4.66 27.73
N ASP A 218 16.71 3.99 28.26
CA ASP A 218 18.11 4.20 27.86
C ASP A 218 18.54 3.41 26.60
N LEU A 219 17.74 2.45 26.11
CA LEU A 219 18.13 1.61 24.97
C LEU A 219 17.85 2.24 23.60
N GLY A 220 16.79 3.03 23.47
CA GLY A 220 16.43 3.67 22.21
C GLY A 220 15.76 2.73 21.18
N PRO A 221 15.50 3.24 19.96
CA PRO A 221 14.91 2.48 18.87
C PRO A 221 15.92 1.53 18.23
N VAL A 222 15.43 0.62 17.38
CA VAL A 222 16.24 -0.29 16.56
C VAL A 222 16.18 0.11 15.08
N GLU A 223 17.09 -0.44 14.29
CA GLU A 223 17.16 -0.18 12.85
C GLU A 223 15.93 -0.73 12.15
N VAL A 224 15.35 0.07 11.25
CA VAL A 224 14.01 -0.20 10.71
C VAL A 224 13.93 -1.49 9.88
N HIS A 225 15.05 -1.95 9.31
CA HIS A 225 15.11 -3.18 8.53
C HIS A 225 15.00 -4.44 9.41
N THR A 226 15.16 -4.32 10.74
CA THR A 226 15.06 -5.43 11.69
C THR A 226 13.62 -5.69 12.17
N LEU A 227 12.66 -4.87 11.72
CA LEU A 227 11.26 -4.91 12.16
C LEU A 227 10.40 -5.93 11.38
N GLY A 228 10.89 -6.43 10.25
CA GLY A 228 10.21 -7.47 9.48
C GLY A 228 10.33 -7.30 7.97
N ASP A 229 10.02 -8.38 7.26
CA ASP A 229 10.21 -8.47 5.81
C ASP A 229 8.89 -8.33 4.99
N ARG A 230 7.72 -8.25 5.65
CA ARG A 230 6.39 -8.27 5.01
C ARG A 230 5.49 -7.12 5.44
N GLY A 231 4.80 -6.53 4.47
CA GLY A 231 3.80 -5.49 4.72
C GLY A 231 4.43 -4.21 5.27
N VAL A 232 3.60 -3.39 5.93
CA VAL A 232 4.07 -2.26 6.74
C VAL A 232 4.58 -2.84 8.06
N VAL A 233 5.72 -2.36 8.53
CA VAL A 233 6.37 -2.84 9.76
C VAL A 233 6.64 -1.69 10.72
N GLY A 234 6.75 -2.01 12.01
CA GLY A 234 7.07 -1.04 13.05
C GLY A 234 5.87 -0.27 13.59
N LEU A 235 4.64 -0.71 13.30
CA LEU A 235 3.43 -0.03 13.78
C LEU A 235 3.05 -0.42 15.23
N THR A 236 3.84 -1.26 15.90
CA THR A 236 3.69 -1.62 17.32
C THR A 236 5.03 -1.44 18.06
N GLY A 237 5.32 -0.20 18.45
CA GLY A 237 6.53 0.20 19.16
C GLY A 237 7.56 0.90 18.26
N ASN A 238 8.83 0.76 18.63
CA ASN A 238 9.99 1.45 18.06
C ASN A 238 9.94 2.96 18.31
N VAL A 239 9.18 3.76 17.56
CA VAL A 239 9.01 5.19 17.80
C VAL A 239 7.56 5.63 17.60
N TRP A 240 7.14 6.67 18.33
CA TRP A 240 5.85 7.30 18.05
C TRP A 240 5.89 7.96 16.68
N GLU A 241 4.77 7.93 15.98
CA GLU A 241 4.67 8.46 14.62
C GLU A 241 3.66 9.58 14.51
N TRP A 242 4.11 10.74 14.01
CA TRP A 242 3.23 11.87 13.70
C TRP A 242 2.23 11.53 12.58
N CYS A 243 0.97 11.86 12.80
CA CYS A 243 -0.09 11.84 11.77
C CYS A 243 -0.48 13.27 11.37
N ALA A 244 -1.12 13.42 10.20
CA ALA A 244 -1.55 14.71 9.68
C ALA A 244 -2.61 15.40 10.57
N ASP A 245 -3.47 14.62 11.21
CA ASP A 245 -4.66 15.08 11.91
C ASP A 245 -4.35 15.93 13.15
N TRP A 246 -5.17 16.97 13.34
CA TRP A 246 -5.26 17.64 14.63
C TRP A 246 -5.87 16.71 15.67
N TYR A 247 -5.25 16.63 16.84
CA TYR A 247 -5.76 15.84 17.94
C TYR A 247 -6.97 16.52 18.58
N ASP A 248 -8.08 15.79 18.61
CA ASP A 248 -9.25 16.10 19.40
C ASP A 248 -9.69 14.82 20.14
N ARG A 249 -9.74 14.94 21.47
CA ARG A 249 -10.08 13.85 22.38
C ARG A 249 -11.50 13.32 22.16
N ASP A 250 -12.40 14.15 21.64
CA ASP A 250 -13.82 13.84 21.46
C ASP A 250 -14.20 13.52 20.00
N ILE A 251 -13.22 13.49 19.08
CA ILE A 251 -13.49 13.41 17.64
C ILE A 251 -14.26 12.15 17.24
N TYR A 252 -13.99 10.99 17.84
CA TYR A 252 -14.74 9.75 17.54
C TYR A 252 -16.23 9.87 17.92
N ARG A 253 -16.55 10.58 19.02
CA ARG A 253 -17.95 10.86 19.40
C ARG A 253 -18.62 11.86 18.47
N LYS A 254 -17.85 12.80 17.91
CA LYS A 254 -18.33 13.78 16.91
C LYS A 254 -18.57 13.12 15.56
N ARG A 255 -17.77 12.13 15.16
CA ARG A 255 -17.97 11.33 13.94
C ARG A 255 -19.32 10.61 13.92
N LEU A 256 -19.77 10.07 15.05
CA LEU A 256 -21.13 9.51 15.17
C LEU A 256 -22.26 10.51 14.93
N LYS A 257 -21.98 11.81 15.06
CA LYS A 257 -22.94 12.90 14.81
C LYS A 257 -22.79 13.51 13.42
N GLY A 258 -21.99 12.90 12.53
CA GLY A 258 -21.80 13.32 11.15
C GLY A 258 -20.58 14.22 10.89
N SER A 259 -19.69 14.43 11.88
CA SER A 259 -18.45 15.19 11.68
C SER A 259 -17.30 14.26 11.27
N PHE A 260 -17.08 14.09 9.97
CA PHE A 260 -16.09 13.13 9.43
C PHE A 260 -14.70 13.74 9.17
N GLU A 261 -14.59 15.06 9.13
CA GLU A 261 -13.32 15.74 8.94
C GLU A 261 -12.60 15.96 10.27
N SER A 262 -11.28 15.94 10.22
CA SER A 262 -10.47 16.38 11.35
C SER A 262 -10.64 17.89 11.57
N PRO A 263 -10.49 18.40 12.81
CA PRO A 263 -10.66 19.82 13.08
C PRO A 263 -9.79 20.67 12.15
N GLU A 264 -10.29 21.80 11.66
CA GLU A 264 -9.49 22.69 10.77
C GLU A 264 -8.27 23.30 11.48
N LYS A 265 -8.31 23.36 12.81
CA LYS A 265 -7.25 23.88 13.67
C LYS A 265 -7.24 23.19 15.03
N GLY A 266 -6.07 23.16 15.65
CA GLY A 266 -5.88 22.69 17.01
C GLY A 266 -4.53 23.13 17.57
N ASP A 267 -4.25 22.69 18.80
CA ASP A 267 -2.97 22.94 19.47
C ASP A 267 -2.01 21.76 19.35
N GLN A 268 -2.55 20.56 19.07
CA GLN A 268 -1.83 19.29 19.07
C GLN A 268 -2.13 18.48 17.81
N HIS A 269 -1.15 17.71 17.34
CA HIS A 269 -1.35 16.68 16.32
C HIS A 269 -1.29 15.29 16.93
N VAL A 270 -1.90 14.33 16.23
CA VAL A 270 -1.97 12.94 16.65
C VAL A 270 -0.61 12.26 16.53
N LEU A 271 -0.29 11.42 17.52
CA LEU A 271 0.80 10.44 17.52
C LEU A 271 0.23 9.02 17.62
N ARG A 272 0.90 8.04 17.01
CA ARG A 272 0.48 6.62 17.01
C ARG A 272 1.67 5.67 17.20
N GLY A 273 1.38 4.40 17.47
CA GLY A 273 2.38 3.31 17.44
C GLY A 273 3.04 2.92 18.77
N GLY A 274 3.20 3.86 19.70
CA GLY A 274 4.07 3.63 20.85
C GLY A 274 5.54 3.78 20.47
N ALA A 275 6.43 3.68 21.46
CA ALA A 275 7.89 3.71 21.26
C ALA A 275 8.58 2.59 22.04
N TRP A 276 9.90 2.43 21.88
CA TRP A 276 10.69 1.36 22.51
C TRP A 276 10.48 1.21 24.03
N TYR A 277 10.21 2.30 24.74
CA TYR A 277 9.98 2.29 26.19
C TYR A 277 8.50 2.12 26.58
N SER A 278 7.59 2.14 25.61
CA SER A 278 6.15 2.09 25.86
C SER A 278 5.72 0.71 26.38
N ASN A 279 4.53 0.67 26.99
CA ASN A 279 3.90 -0.59 27.37
C ASN A 279 2.94 -1.09 26.26
N ALA A 280 2.43 -2.31 26.42
CA ALA A 280 1.48 -2.92 25.48
C ALA A 280 0.25 -2.04 25.21
N GLN A 281 -0.29 -1.35 26.23
CA GLN A 281 -1.47 -0.51 26.05
C GLN A 281 -1.23 0.66 25.10
N ALA A 282 -0.05 1.29 25.20
CA ALA A 282 0.37 2.41 24.38
C ALA A 282 0.74 2.01 22.94
N ALA A 283 1.11 0.74 22.73
CA ALA A 283 1.49 0.21 21.42
C ALA A 283 0.32 -0.35 20.59
N ARG A 284 -0.91 -0.36 21.14
CA ARG A 284 -2.09 -0.81 20.38
C ARG A 284 -2.32 0.09 19.18
N CYS A 285 -2.76 -0.51 18.07
CA CYS A 285 -3.15 0.19 16.85
C CYS A 285 -4.22 1.26 17.07
N THR A 286 -4.98 1.25 18.17
CA THR A 286 -6.03 2.24 18.48
C THR A 286 -5.60 3.33 19.45
N HIS A 287 -4.41 3.22 20.05
CA HIS A 287 -3.95 4.21 21.02
C HIS A 287 -3.49 5.51 20.35
N ARG A 288 -4.02 6.65 20.81
CA ARG A 288 -3.98 7.93 20.08
C ARG A 288 -3.70 9.15 20.94
N PRO A 289 -2.50 9.31 21.51
CA PRO A 289 -2.12 10.54 22.18
C PRO A 289 -2.00 11.71 21.18
N GLY A 290 -2.12 12.93 21.71
CA GLY A 290 -1.82 14.14 20.97
C GLY A 290 -0.66 14.90 21.61
N ASN A 291 0.13 15.62 20.81
CA ASN A 291 1.17 16.50 21.32
C ASN A 291 1.32 17.76 20.46
N VAL A 292 1.89 18.83 21.04
CA VAL A 292 1.94 20.15 20.40
C VAL A 292 2.84 20.14 19.18
N LYS A 293 2.44 20.83 18.11
CA LYS A 293 3.09 20.75 16.78
C LYS A 293 4.59 21.10 16.74
N LYS A 294 5.07 21.86 17.73
CA LYS A 294 6.48 22.27 17.88
C LYS A 294 7.29 21.35 18.80
N MET A 295 6.63 20.40 19.47
CA MET A 295 7.29 19.48 20.39
C MET A 295 8.26 18.61 19.61
N ARG A 296 9.43 18.38 20.21
CA ARG A 296 10.41 17.39 19.77
C ARG A 296 10.68 16.47 20.93
N ASP A 297 10.75 15.18 20.65
CA ASP A 297 11.07 14.18 21.65
C ASP A 297 11.96 13.11 21.00
N PRO A 298 12.98 12.56 21.71
CA PRO A 298 13.79 11.46 21.22
C PRO A 298 13.02 10.26 20.70
N SER A 299 11.75 10.11 21.08
CA SER A 299 10.85 9.05 20.64
C SER A 299 9.85 9.42 19.56
N PHE A 300 9.84 10.67 19.09
CA PHE A 300 8.91 11.11 18.04
C PHE A 300 9.59 11.06 16.68
N GLY A 301 9.18 10.10 15.87
CA GLY A 301 9.47 9.98 14.45
C GLY A 301 8.19 10.09 13.62
N PHE A 302 8.22 9.52 12.42
CA PHE A 302 7.11 9.52 11.48
C PHE A 302 7.38 8.59 10.29
N ARG A 303 6.32 8.32 9.53
CA ARG A 303 6.39 7.73 8.19
C ARG A 303 5.53 8.56 7.23
N CYS A 304 5.78 8.47 5.93
CA CYS A 304 4.96 9.19 4.95
C CYS A 304 3.90 8.29 4.30
N ALA A 305 2.94 8.91 3.64
CA ALA A 305 1.90 8.30 2.83
C ALA A 305 1.72 9.06 1.52
N ARG A 306 1.05 8.45 0.56
CA ARG A 306 0.74 9.04 -0.75
C ARG A 306 -0.59 8.49 -1.25
N ASP A 307 -1.38 9.33 -1.90
CA ASP A 307 -2.65 8.88 -2.49
C ASP A 307 -2.39 7.83 -3.58
N SER A 308 -3.32 6.88 -3.72
CA SER A 308 -3.36 5.97 -4.87
C SER A 308 -4.13 6.65 -6.00
N GLU A 309 -3.63 6.49 -7.22
CA GLU A 309 -4.38 6.80 -8.44
C GLU A 309 -5.54 5.82 -8.65
#